data_AF-A0A1I6DEE0-F1
#
_entry.id   AF-A0A1I6DEE0-F1
#
_cell.length_a   1.000
_cell.length_b   1.000
_cell.length_c   1.000
_cell.angle_alpha   90.00
_cell.angle_beta   90.00
_cell.angle_gamma   90.00
#
_symmetry.space_group_name_H-M   'P 1'
#
loop_
_entity.id
_entity.type
_entity.pdbx_description
1 polymer ?
#
loop_
_entity_poly.entity_id
_entity_poly.type
_entity_poly.pdbx_seq_one_letter_code
_entity_poly.pdbx_strand_id
1 'polypeptide(L)'
;MQLTKKIMGVFAISKRFLTLLFVLVLTIAAAGFAEASVATKQVKVNYSDIKLVVDGKAVSILPSQEPFMLNGVTYVPLRLAGEALDCYVNWQGQTKTVNISSKSSAQVISLMTQVKQKDQEITTLKARVAELEKQLEQEKAAGEDLDDLEDELLDDYDTLEDVEIDDITLDGDEDEVEVEIEVDLGDYDDEWNDLNDNDIEDWLEDLVADIQDELDDDTEVTGVIIDTDSDDVLVDFEKDGDDDLDVDFEDEDYRGGSDIEDVEDSLDGDRYSVDNLDFAVSYVNCDEEDEEVVVYLDAEDSDASSRWSDISDSDKENDVEDICDDIVDIFDDDAGVDVETVNVYFYDENNQLLDNFEYDVDSGELS
;
A
#
# COMPACT_ATOMS: atom_id res chain seq x y z
N MET A 1 -57.05 87.89 8.73
CA MET A 1 -55.87 88.67 9.21
C MET A 1 -55.46 88.05 10.55
N GLN A 2 -54.73 86.94 10.47
CA GLN A 2 -53.28 86.88 10.74
C GLN A 2 -52.99 86.78 12.25
N LEU A 3 -52.25 85.73 12.61
CA LEU A 3 -51.57 85.50 13.90
C LEU A 3 -52.34 84.78 15.01
N THR A 4 -52.84 83.58 14.69
CA THR A 4 -52.74 82.40 15.56
C THR A 4 -51.28 81.95 15.69
N LYS A 5 -50.42 82.83 16.21
CA LYS A 5 -49.02 82.51 16.47
C LYS A 5 -48.69 82.92 17.90
N LYS A 6 -48.31 81.89 18.66
CA LYS A 6 -47.08 81.93 19.47
C LYS A 6 -47.22 82.21 20.97
N ILE A 7 -48.25 81.73 21.68
CA ILE A 7 -48.12 81.44 23.13
C ILE A 7 -49.00 80.25 23.56
N MET A 8 -48.96 79.14 22.81
CA MET A 8 -49.28 77.81 23.37
C MET A 8 -47.99 77.14 23.86
N GLY A 9 -47.09 77.98 24.38
CA GLY A 9 -45.82 77.59 24.95
C GLY A 9 -46.03 77.18 26.39
N VAL A 10 -45.96 75.86 26.60
CA VAL A 10 -45.21 75.26 27.70
C VAL A 10 -45.77 75.55 29.10
N PHE A 11 -46.47 74.54 29.63
CA PHE A 11 -46.43 74.17 31.05
C PHE A 11 -46.87 75.24 32.07
N ALA A 12 -48.15 75.61 32.05
CA ALA A 12 -48.80 76.06 33.28
C ALA A 12 -49.12 74.85 34.17
N ILE A 13 -48.08 74.23 34.76
CA ILE A 13 -48.25 73.29 35.87
C ILE A 13 -48.93 74.07 36.99
N SER A 14 -50.17 73.72 37.31
CA SER A 14 -50.89 74.39 38.39
C SER A 14 -50.09 74.23 39.70
N LYS A 15 -50.04 75.27 40.55
CA LYS A 15 -49.35 75.20 41.86
C LYS A 15 -49.78 73.99 42.71
N ARG A 16 -51.00 73.48 42.46
CA ARG A 16 -51.57 72.26 43.06
C ARG A 16 -50.93 70.97 42.54
N PHE A 17 -50.53 70.95 41.27
CA PHE A 17 -49.81 69.84 40.65
C PHE A 17 -48.35 69.77 41.13
N LEU A 18 -47.71 70.93 41.34
CA LEU A 18 -46.35 70.98 41.91
C LEU A 18 -46.33 70.55 43.39
N THR A 19 -47.37 70.89 44.17
CA THR A 19 -47.52 70.39 45.55
C THR A 19 -47.82 68.90 45.59
N LEU A 20 -48.64 68.38 44.67
CA LEU A 20 -48.87 66.93 44.52
C LEU A 20 -47.59 66.19 44.13
N LEU A 21 -46.79 66.73 43.23
CA LEU A 21 -45.51 66.13 42.83
C LEU A 21 -44.50 66.17 43.98
N PHE A 22 -44.46 67.26 44.76
CA PHE A 22 -43.56 67.39 45.90
C PHE A 22 -43.96 66.45 47.06
N VAL A 23 -45.26 66.25 47.31
CA VAL A 23 -45.77 65.27 48.28
C VAL A 23 -45.55 63.83 47.79
N LEU A 24 -45.65 63.57 46.49
CA LEU A 24 -45.36 62.26 45.90
C LEU A 24 -43.86 61.92 46.01
N VAL A 25 -42.97 62.88 45.76
CA VAL A 25 -41.52 62.69 45.91
C VAL A 25 -41.11 62.56 47.38
N LEU A 26 -41.77 63.28 48.31
CA LEU A 26 -41.55 63.11 49.76
C LEU A 26 -42.08 61.77 50.31
N THR A 27 -43.14 61.22 49.73
CA THR A 27 -43.68 59.92 50.15
C THR A 27 -42.90 58.74 49.57
N ILE A 28 -42.32 58.88 48.37
CA ILE A 28 -41.42 57.87 47.80
C ILE A 28 -40.07 57.85 48.52
N ALA A 29 -39.58 59.00 49.02
CA ALA A 29 -38.37 59.05 49.85
C ALA A 29 -38.55 58.47 51.28
N ALA A 30 -39.79 58.24 51.72
CA ALA A 30 -40.13 57.67 53.02
C ALA A 30 -40.46 56.17 52.99
N ALA A 31 -40.45 55.53 51.81
CA ALA A 31 -40.47 54.08 51.70
C ALA A 31 -39.07 53.56 52.06
N GLY A 32 -38.82 53.49 53.37
CA GLY A 32 -37.54 53.08 53.93
C GLY A 32 -37.06 51.77 53.32
N PHE A 33 -35.79 51.75 52.92
CA PHE A 33 -35.06 50.51 52.87
C PHE A 33 -35.21 49.86 54.24
N ALA A 34 -35.77 48.66 54.29
CA ALA A 34 -35.72 47.83 55.48
C ALA A 34 -34.26 47.46 55.72
N GLU A 35 -33.50 48.36 56.34
CA GLU A 35 -32.24 47.98 56.94
C GLU A 35 -32.59 46.94 58.00
N ALA A 36 -32.16 45.69 57.77
CA ALA A 36 -32.17 44.69 58.81
C ALA A 36 -31.44 45.30 60.01
N SER A 37 -32.19 45.59 61.08
CA SER A 37 -31.63 46.10 62.32
C SER A 37 -30.54 45.14 62.76
N VAL A 38 -29.28 45.55 62.66
CA VAL A 38 -28.16 44.85 63.29
C VAL A 38 -28.19 45.23 64.77
N ALA A 39 -29.18 44.71 65.48
CA ALA A 39 -29.28 44.82 66.92
C ALA A 39 -28.69 43.56 67.55
N THR A 40 -27.78 43.73 68.50
CA THR A 40 -27.32 42.63 69.35
C THR A 40 -28.38 42.38 70.42
N LYS A 41 -29.00 41.20 70.37
CA LYS A 41 -29.95 40.75 71.40
C LYS A 41 -29.27 39.69 72.25
N GLN A 42 -29.24 39.90 73.55
CA GLN A 42 -28.84 38.84 74.47
C GLN A 42 -29.95 37.79 74.51
N VAL A 43 -29.56 36.53 74.28
CA VAL A 43 -30.44 35.37 74.36
C VAL A 43 -29.90 34.42 75.40
N LYS A 44 -30.80 33.83 76.21
CA LYS A 44 -30.46 32.70 77.07
C LYS A 44 -30.70 31.43 76.28
N VAL A 45 -29.64 30.65 76.10
CA VAL A 45 -29.69 29.35 75.42
C VAL A 45 -29.47 28.24 76.43
N ASN A 46 -30.02 27.06 76.14
CA ASN A 46 -29.85 25.87 76.95
C ASN A 46 -29.00 24.85 76.17
N TYR A 47 -27.89 24.42 76.76
CA TYR A 47 -27.11 23.28 76.29
C TYR A 47 -27.57 22.03 77.04
N SER A 48 -27.77 20.93 76.32
CA SER A 48 -28.36 19.70 76.88
C SER A 48 -27.77 18.45 76.25
N ASP A 49 -26.47 18.50 75.91
CA ASP A 49 -25.71 17.38 75.30
C ASP A 49 -26.41 16.78 74.07
N ILE A 50 -26.83 17.67 73.15
CA ILE A 50 -27.60 17.30 71.97
C ILE A 50 -26.73 16.47 71.03
N LYS A 51 -27.19 15.26 70.69
CA LYS A 51 -26.51 14.38 69.74
C LYS A 51 -27.04 14.58 68.33
N LEU A 52 -26.13 14.57 67.36
CA LEU A 52 -26.46 14.59 65.94
C LEU A 52 -26.16 13.22 65.34
N VAL A 53 -27.14 12.64 64.62
CA VAL A 53 -27.02 11.36 63.94
C VAL A 53 -27.48 11.55 62.50
N VAL A 54 -26.65 11.17 61.54
CA VAL A 54 -26.96 11.20 60.11
C VAL A 54 -26.76 9.79 59.56
N ASP A 55 -27.77 9.25 58.88
CA ASP A 55 -27.79 7.88 58.34
C ASP A 55 -27.36 6.81 59.36
N GLY A 56 -27.84 6.95 60.59
CA GLY A 56 -27.53 6.03 61.70
C GLY A 56 -26.13 6.19 62.31
N LYS A 57 -25.30 7.11 61.82
CA LYS A 57 -23.95 7.38 62.35
C LYS A 57 -23.94 8.64 63.20
N ALA A 58 -23.38 8.55 64.40
CA ALA A 58 -23.19 9.71 65.27
C ALA A 58 -22.14 10.66 64.68
N VAL A 59 -22.48 11.96 64.61
CA VAL A 59 -21.59 13.01 64.14
C VAL A 59 -20.75 13.53 65.30
N SER A 60 -19.44 13.68 65.10
CA SER A 60 -18.56 14.28 66.10
C SER A 60 -18.81 15.79 66.21
N ILE A 61 -19.09 16.26 67.43
CA ILE A 61 -19.41 17.67 67.70
C ILE A 61 -18.26 18.28 68.49
N LEU A 62 -17.61 19.28 67.91
CA LEU A 62 -16.59 20.06 68.63
C LEU A 62 -17.28 21.00 69.63
N PRO A 63 -16.64 21.32 70.78
CA PRO A 63 -17.23 22.23 71.78
C PRO A 63 -17.61 23.61 71.23
N SER A 64 -16.91 24.10 70.19
CA SER A 64 -17.20 25.37 69.52
C SER A 64 -18.42 25.33 68.57
N GLN A 65 -19.00 24.15 68.34
CA GLN A 65 -20.10 23.89 67.42
C GLN A 65 -21.26 23.16 68.12
N GLU A 66 -21.31 23.22 69.45
CA GLU A 66 -22.34 22.53 70.23
C GLU A 66 -23.74 23.07 69.88
N PRO A 67 -24.68 22.22 69.46
CA PRO A 67 -26.07 22.63 69.26
C PRO A 67 -26.70 23.07 70.57
N PHE A 68 -27.61 24.03 70.50
CA PHE A 68 -28.30 24.57 71.68
C PHE A 68 -29.80 24.70 71.43
N MET A 69 -30.58 24.73 72.52
CA MET A 69 -31.99 25.06 72.47
C MET A 69 -32.24 26.52 72.82
N LEU A 70 -33.06 27.18 72.01
CA LEU A 70 -33.58 28.52 72.26
C LEU A 70 -35.10 28.50 72.05
N ASN A 71 -35.86 28.80 73.10
CA ASN A 71 -37.33 28.83 73.09
C ASN A 71 -37.99 27.53 72.56
N GLY A 72 -37.42 26.37 72.92
CA GLY A 72 -37.93 25.06 72.49
C GLY A 72 -37.50 24.64 71.08
N VAL A 73 -36.70 25.46 70.38
CA VAL A 73 -36.15 25.14 69.06
C VAL A 73 -34.67 24.79 69.21
N THR A 74 -34.26 23.67 68.60
CA THR A 74 -32.85 23.27 68.53
C THR A 74 -32.16 23.98 67.36
N TYR A 75 -31.09 24.69 67.65
CA TYR A 75 -30.24 25.35 66.66
C TYR A 75 -28.96 24.53 66.50
N VAL A 76 -28.73 24.05 65.28
CA VAL A 76 -27.55 23.28 64.89
C VAL A 76 -26.70 24.15 63.98
N PRO A 77 -25.37 24.23 64.16
CA PRO A 77 -24.51 24.93 63.23
C PRO A 77 -24.69 24.39 61.81
N LEU A 78 -25.06 25.28 60.89
CA LEU A 78 -25.41 24.91 59.51
C LEU A 78 -24.28 24.18 58.78
N ARG A 79 -23.02 24.56 59.02
CA ARG A 79 -21.84 23.89 58.46
C ARG A 79 -21.71 22.46 58.97
N LEU A 80 -21.91 22.24 60.27
CA LEU A 80 -21.85 20.91 60.88
C LEU A 80 -22.92 20.00 60.28
N ALA A 81 -24.16 20.48 60.17
CA ALA A 81 -25.26 19.73 59.57
C ALA A 81 -25.04 19.48 58.07
N GLY A 82 -24.58 20.50 57.33
CA GLY A 82 -24.34 20.42 55.89
C GLY A 82 -23.20 19.46 55.54
N GLU A 83 -22.07 19.54 56.23
CA GLU A 83 -20.93 18.63 56.00
C GLU A 83 -21.26 17.19 56.40
N ALA A 84 -22.07 16.99 57.44
CA ALA A 84 -22.57 15.66 57.81
C ALA A 84 -23.49 15.05 56.75
N LEU A 85 -24.19 15.89 55.96
CA LEU A 85 -25.00 15.51 54.81
C LEU A 85 -24.21 15.51 53.48
N ASP A 86 -22.88 15.52 53.56
CA ASP A 86 -21.95 15.56 52.43
C ASP A 86 -22.16 16.74 51.46
N CYS A 87 -22.52 17.90 52.02
CA CYS A 87 -22.59 19.16 51.30
C CYS A 87 -21.37 20.05 51.57
N TYR A 88 -21.00 20.88 50.59
CA TYR A 88 -20.16 22.05 50.80
C TYR A 88 -21.01 23.21 51.30
N VAL A 89 -20.61 23.83 52.41
CA VAL A 89 -21.24 25.04 52.97
C VAL A 89 -20.26 26.20 52.90
N ASN A 90 -20.61 27.27 52.19
CA ASN A 90 -19.78 28.47 52.04
C ASN A 90 -20.51 29.73 52.52
N TRP A 91 -19.85 30.54 53.35
CA TRP A 91 -20.37 31.82 53.79
C TRP A 91 -19.78 32.95 52.96
N GLN A 92 -20.64 33.71 52.29
CA GLN A 92 -20.27 34.90 51.53
C GLN A 92 -20.50 36.15 52.39
N GLY A 93 -19.44 36.64 53.02
CA GLY A 93 -19.51 37.74 54.00
C GLY A 93 -20.00 39.07 53.42
N GLN A 94 -19.68 39.36 52.15
CA GLN A 94 -20.08 40.61 51.48
C GLN A 94 -21.60 40.71 51.30
N THR A 95 -22.24 39.61 50.90
CA THR A 95 -23.68 39.55 50.61
C THR A 95 -24.49 38.96 51.75
N LYS A 96 -23.84 38.62 52.87
CA LYS A 96 -24.44 37.91 54.00
C LYS A 96 -25.22 36.65 53.57
N THR A 97 -24.68 35.89 52.62
CA THR A 97 -25.35 34.73 52.00
C THR A 97 -24.64 33.42 52.38
N VAL A 98 -25.41 32.37 52.68
CA VAL A 98 -24.88 31.00 52.78
C VAL A 98 -25.20 30.24 51.50
N ASN A 99 -24.19 29.72 50.83
CA ASN A 99 -24.33 28.80 49.70
C ASN A 99 -24.11 27.37 50.19
N ILE A 100 -24.99 26.46 49.77
CA ILE A 100 -24.92 25.03 50.08
C ILE A 100 -24.99 24.26 48.76
N SER A 101 -24.03 23.38 48.49
CA SER A 101 -24.02 22.52 47.31
C SER A 101 -23.72 21.06 47.68
N SER A 102 -24.42 20.11 47.05
CA SER A 102 -24.15 18.67 47.23
C SER A 102 -22.83 18.28 46.57
N LYS A 103 -22.02 17.42 47.20
CA LYS A 103 -20.80 16.89 46.55
C LYS A 103 -21.11 15.92 45.42
N SER A 104 -22.23 15.20 45.49
CA SER A 104 -22.66 14.23 44.47
C SER A 104 -22.88 14.85 43.09
N SER A 105 -23.31 16.12 43.00
CA SER A 105 -23.58 16.75 41.70
C SER A 105 -22.33 16.92 40.85
N ALA A 106 -21.16 17.21 41.44
CA ALA A 106 -19.93 17.42 40.69
C ALA A 106 -19.36 16.09 40.13
N GLN A 107 -19.38 15.02 40.93
CA GLN A 107 -18.93 13.69 40.50
C GLN A 107 -19.89 13.08 39.48
N VAL A 108 -21.20 13.25 39.64
CA VAL A 108 -22.19 12.78 38.66
C VAL A 108 -22.03 13.49 37.32
N ILE A 109 -21.75 14.81 37.32
CA ILE A 109 -21.49 15.55 36.08
C ILE A 109 -20.20 15.07 35.40
N SER A 110 -19.12 14.81 36.14
CA SER A 110 -17.87 14.32 35.52
C SER A 110 -18.03 12.91 34.94
N LEU A 111 -18.79 12.04 35.61
CA LEU A 111 -19.13 10.71 35.11
C LEU A 111 -20.02 10.79 33.87
N MET A 112 -21.01 11.68 33.85
CA MET A 112 -21.87 11.89 32.66
C MET A 112 -21.07 12.40 31.45
N THR A 113 -20.11 13.29 31.65
CA THR A 113 -19.22 13.75 30.56
C THR A 113 -18.36 12.60 30.03
N GLN A 114 -17.78 11.80 30.92
CA GLN A 114 -16.99 10.63 30.52
C GLN A 114 -17.84 9.58 29.78
N VAL A 115 -19.06 9.31 30.24
CA VAL A 115 -19.98 8.40 29.55
C VAL A 115 -20.28 8.92 28.16
N LYS A 116 -20.57 10.22 28.00
CA LYS A 116 -20.82 10.81 26.69
C LYS A 116 -19.60 10.71 25.76
N GLN A 117 -18.40 10.93 26.27
CA GLN A 117 -17.17 10.78 25.50
C GLN A 117 -16.96 9.32 25.06
N LYS A 118 -17.18 8.36 25.98
CA LYS A 118 -17.12 6.94 25.65
C LYS A 118 -18.20 6.51 24.65
N ASP A 119 -19.40 7.06 24.73
CA ASP A 119 -20.47 6.78 23.76
C ASP A 119 -20.09 7.29 22.36
N GLN A 120 -19.44 8.45 22.28
CA GLN A 120 -18.90 8.97 21.02
C GLN A 120 -17.78 8.07 20.48
N GLU A 121 -16.83 7.69 21.34
CA GLU A 121 -15.73 6.79 20.98
C GLU A 121 -16.25 5.42 20.51
N ILE A 122 -17.21 4.83 21.23
CA ILE A 122 -17.88 3.57 20.82
C ILE A 122 -18.55 3.71 19.46
N THR A 123 -19.19 4.86 19.18
CA THR A 123 -19.83 5.09 17.88
C THR A 123 -18.79 5.13 16.76
N THR A 124 -17.67 5.83 16.98
CA THR A 124 -16.56 5.90 16.02
C THR A 124 -15.93 4.52 15.80
N LEU A 125 -15.65 3.79 16.89
CA LEU A 125 -15.05 2.45 16.81
C LEU A 125 -15.97 1.47 16.09
N LYS A 126 -17.28 1.51 16.35
CA LYS A 126 -18.25 0.67 15.61
C LYS A 126 -18.29 0.98 14.12
N ALA A 127 -18.19 2.25 13.73
CA ALA A 127 -18.12 2.62 12.33
C ALA A 127 -16.82 2.12 11.68
N ARG A 128 -15.68 2.22 12.37
CA ARG A 128 -14.40 1.70 11.86
C ARG A 128 -14.39 0.17 11.76
N VAL A 129 -14.98 -0.53 12.73
CA VAL A 129 -15.12 -2.00 12.67
C VAL A 129 -15.96 -2.41 11.47
N ALA A 130 -17.12 -1.76 11.24
CA ALA A 130 -17.94 -2.07 10.07
C ALA A 130 -17.23 -1.79 8.74
N GLU A 131 -16.37 -0.76 8.69
CA GLU A 131 -15.55 -0.48 7.51
C GLU A 131 -14.49 -1.56 7.29
N LEU A 132 -13.76 -1.94 8.34
CA LEU A 132 -12.74 -2.98 8.27
C LEU A 132 -13.34 -4.35 7.92
N GLU A 133 -14.52 -4.67 8.47
CA GLU A 133 -15.27 -5.88 8.11
C GLU A 133 -15.65 -5.88 6.63
N LYS A 134 -15.95 -4.71 6.04
CA LYS A 134 -16.23 -4.61 4.61
C LYS A 134 -14.95 -4.78 3.78
N GLN A 135 -13.84 -4.16 4.17
CA GLN A 135 -12.56 -4.28 3.46
C GLN A 135 -12.10 -5.75 3.42
N LEU A 136 -12.15 -6.44 4.56
CA LEU A 136 -11.79 -7.85 4.66
C LEU A 136 -12.66 -8.77 3.77
N GLU A 137 -13.93 -8.41 3.54
CA GLU A 137 -14.80 -9.19 2.66
C GLU A 137 -14.43 -9.00 1.18
N GLN A 138 -13.92 -7.82 0.81
CA GLN A 138 -13.48 -7.56 -0.55
C GLN A 138 -12.16 -8.29 -0.85
N GLU A 139 -11.21 -8.22 0.07
CA GLU A 139 -9.92 -8.93 0.00
C GLU A 139 -10.09 -10.45 -0.13
N LYS A 140 -11.06 -11.02 0.57
CA LYS A 140 -11.38 -12.46 0.44
C LYS A 140 -12.07 -12.85 -0.85
N ALA A 141 -12.85 -11.93 -1.43
CA ALA A 141 -13.52 -12.21 -2.69
C ALA A 141 -12.48 -12.24 -3.82
N ALA A 142 -11.53 -11.30 -3.81
CA ALA A 142 -10.41 -11.29 -4.75
C ALA A 142 -9.57 -12.58 -4.66
N GLY A 143 -9.20 -13.01 -3.44
CA GLY A 143 -8.46 -14.27 -3.29
C GLY A 143 -9.24 -15.53 -3.70
N GLU A 144 -10.58 -15.57 -3.54
CA GLU A 144 -11.39 -16.70 -4.05
C GLU A 144 -11.41 -16.73 -5.60
N ASP A 145 -11.31 -15.57 -6.26
CA ASP A 145 -11.27 -15.49 -7.72
C ASP A 145 -9.88 -15.88 -8.26
N LEU A 146 -8.79 -15.60 -7.52
CA LEU A 146 -7.43 -16.05 -7.85
C LEU A 146 -7.24 -17.56 -7.62
N ASP A 147 -7.72 -18.12 -6.50
CA ASP A 147 -7.63 -19.57 -6.23
C ASP A 147 -8.25 -20.40 -7.38
N ASP A 148 -9.38 -19.94 -7.95
CA ASP A 148 -10.05 -20.61 -9.07
C ASP A 148 -9.25 -20.46 -10.39
N LEU A 149 -8.53 -19.35 -10.58
CA LEU A 149 -7.66 -19.09 -11.73
C LEU A 149 -6.34 -19.87 -11.66
N GLU A 150 -5.71 -19.98 -10.49
CA GLU A 150 -4.54 -20.83 -10.24
C GLU A 150 -4.80 -22.28 -10.69
N ASP A 151 -5.93 -22.86 -10.28
CA ASP A 151 -6.35 -24.21 -10.66
C ASP A 151 -6.55 -24.33 -12.20
N GLU A 152 -7.01 -23.27 -12.89
CA GLU A 152 -7.21 -23.26 -14.35
C GLU A 152 -5.88 -23.11 -15.09
N LEU A 153 -5.02 -22.21 -14.64
CA LEU A 153 -3.68 -22.02 -15.21
C LEU A 153 -2.84 -23.28 -15.04
N LEU A 154 -2.83 -23.91 -13.87
CA LEU A 154 -2.08 -25.15 -13.67
C LEU A 154 -2.64 -26.29 -14.53
N ASP A 155 -3.94 -26.32 -14.82
CA ASP A 155 -4.53 -27.33 -15.72
C ASP A 155 -4.17 -27.09 -17.21
N ASP A 156 -4.04 -25.83 -17.64
CA ASP A 156 -3.75 -25.45 -19.03
C ASP A 156 -2.25 -25.34 -19.34
N TYR A 157 -1.44 -25.03 -18.32
CA TYR A 157 0.01 -24.83 -18.36
C TYR A 157 0.75 -25.85 -17.48
N ASP A 158 0.25 -27.10 -17.40
CA ASP A 158 0.83 -28.18 -16.57
C ASP A 158 2.24 -28.64 -17.00
N THR A 159 2.69 -28.21 -18.17
CA THR A 159 4.02 -28.50 -18.72
C THR A 159 4.58 -27.32 -19.49
N LEU A 160 5.88 -27.09 -19.33
CA LEU A 160 6.72 -26.29 -20.22
C LEU A 160 7.52 -27.26 -21.10
N GLU A 161 7.04 -27.49 -22.32
CA GLU A 161 7.51 -28.56 -23.21
C GLU A 161 7.58 -29.93 -22.51
N ASP A 162 8.78 -30.44 -22.19
CA ASP A 162 9.00 -31.72 -21.50
C ASP A 162 9.24 -31.56 -19.98
N VAL A 163 9.20 -30.34 -19.44
CA VAL A 163 9.30 -30.02 -17.99
C VAL A 163 7.90 -29.96 -17.37
N GLU A 164 7.67 -30.67 -16.27
CA GLU A 164 6.41 -30.62 -15.50
C GLU A 164 6.38 -29.40 -14.58
N ILE A 165 5.26 -28.68 -14.57
CA ILE A 165 5.02 -27.58 -13.63
C ILE A 165 4.35 -28.15 -12.38
N ASP A 166 4.97 -27.94 -11.22
CA ASP A 166 4.51 -28.48 -9.95
C ASP A 166 3.37 -27.65 -9.35
N ASP A 167 3.47 -26.32 -9.43
CA ASP A 167 2.49 -25.38 -8.90
C ASP A 167 2.55 -24.03 -9.63
N ILE A 168 1.40 -23.33 -9.66
CA ILE A 168 1.29 -21.94 -10.10
C ILE A 168 0.46 -21.22 -9.04
N THR A 169 1.07 -20.24 -8.36
CA THR A 169 0.42 -19.46 -7.29
C THR A 169 0.33 -17.99 -7.70
N LEU A 170 -0.82 -17.36 -7.40
CA LEU A 170 -1.10 -15.95 -7.66
C LEU A 170 -1.39 -15.20 -6.34
N ASP A 171 -0.67 -14.11 -6.07
CA ASP A 171 -1.01 -13.17 -4.99
C ASP A 171 -1.25 -11.78 -5.57
N GLY A 172 -2.18 -11.01 -4.98
CA GLY A 172 -2.47 -9.65 -5.43
C GLY A 172 -3.96 -9.38 -5.62
N ASP A 173 -4.28 -8.53 -6.60
CA ASP A 173 -5.65 -8.19 -6.99
C ASP A 173 -5.78 -7.89 -8.50
N GLU A 174 -6.94 -7.37 -8.94
CA GLU A 174 -7.22 -7.10 -10.36
C GLU A 174 -6.27 -6.05 -10.99
N ASP A 175 -5.60 -5.23 -10.19
CA ASP A 175 -4.70 -4.19 -10.69
C ASP A 175 -3.23 -4.68 -10.79
N GLU A 176 -2.77 -5.53 -9.87
CA GLU A 176 -1.37 -5.98 -9.74
C GLU A 176 -1.34 -7.43 -9.21
N VAL A 177 -0.67 -8.33 -9.93
CA VAL A 177 -0.54 -9.76 -9.60
C VAL A 177 0.92 -10.20 -9.59
N GLU A 178 1.31 -10.89 -8.52
CA GLU A 178 2.57 -11.60 -8.35
C GLU A 178 2.34 -13.10 -8.63
N VAL A 179 3.12 -13.69 -9.55
CA VAL A 179 3.03 -15.09 -9.99
C VAL A 179 4.27 -15.86 -9.51
N GLU A 180 4.06 -17.01 -8.88
CA GLU A 180 5.14 -17.94 -8.51
C GLU A 180 4.88 -19.28 -9.20
N ILE A 181 5.84 -19.72 -10.02
CA ILE A 181 5.77 -20.95 -10.81
C ILE A 181 6.84 -21.90 -10.29
N GLU A 182 6.45 -23.10 -9.89
CA GLU A 182 7.33 -24.09 -9.29
C GLU A 182 7.67 -25.21 -10.29
N VAL A 183 8.96 -25.55 -10.41
CA VAL A 183 9.46 -26.73 -11.15
C VAL A 183 10.39 -27.57 -10.27
N ASP A 184 10.49 -28.88 -10.50
CA ASP A 184 11.45 -29.76 -9.80
C ASP A 184 12.62 -30.11 -10.72
N LEU A 185 13.69 -29.30 -10.70
CA LEU A 185 14.89 -29.60 -11.48
C LEU A 185 15.67 -30.78 -10.89
N GLY A 186 15.32 -31.29 -9.71
CA GLY A 186 15.83 -32.57 -9.23
C GLY A 186 15.40 -33.76 -10.10
N ASP A 187 14.22 -33.66 -10.72
CA ASP A 187 13.66 -34.67 -11.63
C ASP A 187 13.74 -34.27 -13.11
N TYR A 188 13.80 -32.96 -13.44
CA TYR A 188 13.75 -32.41 -14.80
C TYR A 188 14.97 -31.56 -15.22
N ASP A 189 16.13 -31.71 -14.57
CA ASP A 189 17.39 -30.98 -14.88
C ASP A 189 17.79 -31.06 -16.37
N ASP A 190 17.77 -32.27 -16.95
CA ASP A 190 18.17 -32.51 -18.33
C ASP A 190 17.15 -31.87 -19.31
N GLU A 191 15.85 -31.98 -19.01
CA GLU A 191 14.77 -31.41 -19.79
C GLU A 191 14.77 -29.88 -19.76
N TRP A 192 15.07 -29.26 -18.61
CA TRP A 192 15.23 -27.82 -18.49
C TRP A 192 16.43 -27.30 -19.29
N ASN A 193 17.56 -28.00 -19.22
CA ASN A 193 18.75 -27.68 -19.99
C ASN A 193 18.54 -27.77 -21.52
N ASP A 194 17.60 -28.59 -21.97
CA ASP A 194 17.24 -28.74 -23.39
C ASP A 194 16.29 -27.63 -23.89
N LEU A 195 15.77 -26.76 -23.01
CA LEU A 195 14.92 -25.62 -23.38
C LEU A 195 15.75 -24.43 -23.89
N ASN A 196 15.22 -23.75 -24.90
CA ASN A 196 15.74 -22.47 -25.36
C ASN A 196 14.99 -21.33 -24.67
N ASP A 197 15.59 -20.13 -24.56
CA ASP A 197 14.95 -18.97 -23.93
C ASP A 197 13.59 -18.64 -24.57
N ASN A 198 13.52 -18.72 -25.90
CA ASN A 198 12.29 -18.51 -26.67
C ASN A 198 11.15 -19.47 -26.26
N ASP A 199 11.45 -20.71 -25.89
CA ASP A 199 10.41 -21.66 -25.47
C ASP A 199 9.79 -21.23 -24.13
N ILE A 200 10.61 -20.66 -23.24
CA ILE A 200 10.18 -20.14 -21.94
C ILE A 200 9.44 -18.81 -22.11
N GLU A 201 9.96 -17.90 -22.94
CA GLU A 201 9.32 -16.61 -23.24
C GLU A 201 7.95 -16.80 -23.87
N ASP A 202 7.82 -17.61 -24.93
CA ASP A 202 6.55 -17.86 -25.61
C ASP A 202 5.51 -18.47 -24.64
N TRP A 203 5.95 -19.36 -23.76
CA TRP A 203 5.08 -19.97 -22.74
C TRP A 203 4.63 -18.96 -21.68
N LEU A 204 5.54 -18.09 -21.22
CA LEU A 204 5.23 -17.01 -20.29
C LEU A 204 4.30 -15.96 -20.92
N GLU A 205 4.48 -15.62 -22.20
CA GLU A 205 3.60 -14.71 -22.92
C GLU A 205 2.16 -15.23 -22.95
N ASP A 206 1.96 -16.51 -23.26
CA ASP A 206 0.64 -17.14 -23.27
C ASP A 206 0.02 -17.17 -21.86
N LEU A 207 0.79 -17.58 -20.84
CA LEU A 207 0.32 -17.62 -19.45
C LEU A 207 -0.08 -16.23 -18.92
N VAL A 208 0.77 -15.22 -19.15
CA VAL A 208 0.50 -13.84 -18.71
C VAL A 208 -0.70 -13.26 -19.45
N ALA A 209 -0.87 -13.59 -20.75
CA ALA A 209 -2.03 -13.17 -21.51
C ALA A 209 -3.34 -13.76 -20.96
N ASP A 210 -3.35 -15.04 -20.58
CA ASP A 210 -4.53 -15.68 -19.99
C ASP A 210 -4.87 -15.10 -18.60
N ILE A 211 -3.87 -14.74 -17.80
CA ILE A 211 -4.09 -14.00 -16.53
C ILE A 211 -4.79 -12.66 -16.80
N GLN A 212 -4.27 -11.85 -17.74
CA GLN A 212 -4.84 -10.54 -18.07
C GLN A 212 -6.25 -10.67 -18.70
N ASP A 213 -6.51 -11.72 -19.50
CA ASP A 213 -7.81 -11.96 -20.14
C ASP A 213 -8.92 -12.29 -19.09
N GLU A 214 -8.57 -12.96 -17.98
CA GLU A 214 -9.53 -13.26 -16.91
C GLU A 214 -9.69 -12.10 -15.91
N LEU A 215 -8.62 -11.35 -15.63
CA LEU A 215 -8.63 -10.23 -14.68
C LEU A 215 -8.99 -8.89 -15.36
N ASP A 216 -8.01 -8.19 -15.92
CA ASP A 216 -8.17 -6.99 -16.73
C ASP A 216 -6.97 -6.83 -17.69
N ASP A 217 -7.23 -6.34 -18.91
CA ASP A 217 -6.17 -6.08 -19.91
C ASP A 217 -5.09 -5.12 -19.37
N ASP A 218 -5.43 -4.24 -18.41
CA ASP A 218 -4.50 -3.29 -17.79
C ASP A 218 -3.77 -3.86 -16.54
N THR A 219 -3.98 -5.13 -16.15
CA THR A 219 -3.35 -5.74 -14.96
C THR A 219 -1.82 -5.78 -15.09
N GLU A 220 -1.11 -5.27 -14.08
CA GLU A 220 0.34 -5.39 -13.97
C GLU A 220 0.69 -6.81 -13.47
N VAL A 221 1.51 -7.56 -14.22
CA VAL A 221 1.89 -8.94 -13.87
C VAL A 221 3.39 -9.01 -13.64
N THR A 222 3.80 -9.56 -12.50
CA THR A 222 5.20 -9.85 -12.17
C THR A 222 5.30 -11.29 -11.72
N GLY A 223 6.44 -11.95 -11.92
CA GLY A 223 6.57 -13.30 -11.40
C GLY A 223 7.94 -13.91 -11.54
N VAL A 224 8.03 -15.13 -11.02
CA VAL A 224 9.26 -15.93 -11.02
C VAL A 224 8.97 -17.39 -11.33
N ILE A 225 9.93 -18.05 -11.98
CA ILE A 225 10.03 -19.51 -12.03
C ILE A 225 11.11 -19.95 -11.04
N ILE A 226 10.80 -20.89 -10.15
CA ILE A 226 11.70 -21.37 -9.10
C ILE A 226 11.91 -22.89 -9.15
N ASP A 227 13.13 -23.33 -8.89
CA ASP A 227 13.44 -24.74 -8.66
C ASP A 227 13.15 -25.13 -7.21
N THR A 228 12.27 -26.11 -7.01
CA THR A 228 11.86 -26.59 -5.68
C THR A 228 12.88 -27.52 -5.01
N ASP A 229 13.88 -28.07 -5.73
CA ASP A 229 14.95 -28.86 -5.10
C ASP A 229 16.01 -27.95 -4.44
N SER A 230 16.34 -26.82 -5.08
CA SER A 230 17.36 -25.86 -4.62
C SER A 230 16.82 -24.60 -3.92
N ASP A 231 15.55 -24.25 -4.13
CA ASP A 231 14.94 -22.93 -3.84
C ASP A 231 15.57 -21.76 -4.64
N ASP A 232 16.20 -22.03 -5.79
CA ASP A 232 16.81 -21.00 -6.65
C ASP A 232 15.77 -20.42 -7.63
N VAL A 233 15.92 -19.13 -7.94
CA VAL A 233 15.12 -18.46 -8.99
C VAL A 233 15.80 -18.73 -10.32
N LEU A 234 15.03 -19.20 -11.29
CA LEU A 234 15.49 -19.55 -12.63
C LEU A 234 15.18 -18.44 -13.63
N VAL A 235 14.03 -17.80 -13.47
CA VAL A 235 13.52 -16.75 -14.38
C VAL A 235 12.77 -15.72 -13.55
N ASP A 236 12.97 -14.43 -13.85
CA ASP A 236 12.19 -13.30 -13.35
C ASP A 236 11.50 -12.63 -14.56
N PHE A 237 10.23 -12.22 -14.41
CA PHE A 237 9.50 -11.60 -15.51
C PHE A 237 8.52 -10.52 -15.04
N GLU A 238 8.30 -9.52 -15.89
CA GLU A 238 7.40 -8.40 -15.63
C GLU A 238 6.69 -7.93 -16.90
N LYS A 239 5.40 -7.58 -16.75
CA LYS A 239 4.58 -6.93 -17.79
C LYS A 239 3.72 -5.82 -17.16
N ASP A 240 4.04 -4.57 -17.46
CA ASP A 240 3.28 -3.38 -17.03
C ASP A 240 2.06 -3.18 -17.96
N GLY A 241 0.97 -3.91 -17.67
CA GLY A 241 -0.29 -3.85 -18.41
C GLY A 241 -0.14 -4.22 -19.89
N ASP A 242 -0.32 -3.24 -20.78
CA ASP A 242 -0.26 -3.38 -22.24
C ASP A 242 1.18 -3.42 -22.82
N ASP A 243 2.22 -3.24 -21.99
CA ASP A 243 3.61 -3.20 -22.44
C ASP A 243 4.14 -4.61 -22.85
N ASP A 244 5.29 -4.67 -23.51
CA ASP A 244 5.93 -5.95 -23.89
C ASP A 244 6.42 -6.70 -22.64
N LEU A 245 6.41 -8.04 -22.66
CA LEU A 245 6.90 -8.86 -21.54
C LEU A 245 8.43 -8.71 -21.46
N ASP A 246 8.95 -8.43 -20.27
CA ASP A 246 10.38 -8.39 -19.96
C ASP A 246 10.72 -9.68 -19.19
N VAL A 247 11.72 -10.43 -19.64
CA VAL A 247 12.13 -11.71 -19.05
C VAL A 247 13.64 -11.69 -18.80
N ASP A 248 14.04 -11.98 -17.56
CA ASP A 248 15.42 -12.06 -17.12
C ASP A 248 15.72 -13.51 -16.67
N PHE A 249 16.72 -14.14 -17.28
CA PHE A 249 17.15 -15.51 -16.96
C PHE A 249 18.23 -15.54 -15.87
N GLU A 250 18.02 -16.33 -14.82
CA GLU A 250 18.94 -16.55 -13.68
C GLU A 250 19.36 -18.05 -13.56
N ASP A 251 19.33 -18.81 -14.66
CA ASP A 251 19.51 -20.27 -14.68
C ASP A 251 20.85 -20.77 -15.28
N GLU A 252 21.86 -19.91 -15.37
CA GLU A 252 23.19 -20.24 -15.93
C GLU A 252 23.83 -21.50 -15.32
N ASP A 253 23.60 -21.75 -14.02
CA ASP A 253 24.14 -22.91 -13.30
C ASP A 253 23.44 -24.24 -13.70
N TYR A 254 22.28 -24.16 -14.35
CA TYR A 254 21.40 -25.28 -14.75
C TYR A 254 21.46 -25.57 -16.25
N ARG A 255 21.65 -24.55 -17.10
CA ARG A 255 21.79 -24.70 -18.56
C ARG A 255 23.14 -25.21 -19.04
N GLY A 256 23.93 -25.76 -18.12
CA GLY A 256 25.08 -26.58 -18.44
C GLY A 256 25.94 -26.01 -19.55
N GLY A 257 26.31 -24.71 -19.46
CA GLY A 257 26.94 -23.98 -20.55
C GLY A 257 27.90 -24.87 -21.32
N SER A 258 27.54 -25.17 -22.57
CA SER A 258 28.39 -25.94 -23.45
C SER A 258 29.71 -25.18 -23.49
N ASP A 259 30.79 -25.78 -22.99
CA ASP A 259 32.11 -25.16 -23.14
C ASP A 259 32.23 -24.80 -24.63
N ILE A 260 32.79 -23.65 -24.98
CA ILE A 260 32.88 -23.20 -26.38
C ILE A 260 33.39 -24.27 -27.36
N GLU A 261 34.18 -25.22 -26.87
CA GLU A 261 34.64 -26.42 -27.59
C GLU A 261 33.50 -27.36 -28.04
N ASP A 262 32.41 -27.49 -27.26
CA ASP A 262 31.23 -28.31 -27.56
C ASP A 262 30.35 -27.67 -28.66
N VAL A 263 30.19 -26.33 -28.65
CA VAL A 263 29.55 -25.58 -29.75
C VAL A 263 30.40 -25.63 -31.02
N GLU A 264 31.73 -25.50 -30.88
CA GLU A 264 32.65 -25.69 -32.00
C GLU A 264 32.54 -27.11 -32.60
N ASP A 265 32.42 -28.14 -31.76
CA ASP A 265 32.27 -29.53 -32.17
C ASP A 265 30.88 -29.83 -32.77
N SER A 266 29.82 -29.13 -32.35
CA SER A 266 28.44 -29.32 -32.87
C SER A 266 28.31 -28.78 -34.30
N LEU A 267 28.88 -27.61 -34.55
CA LEU A 267 28.93 -26.95 -35.85
C LEU A 267 29.81 -27.71 -36.86
N ASP A 268 30.76 -28.55 -36.44
CA ASP A 268 31.61 -29.32 -37.37
C ASP A 268 30.77 -30.26 -38.26
N GLY A 269 30.76 -29.96 -39.56
CA GLY A 269 30.02 -30.72 -40.57
C GLY A 269 28.59 -30.25 -40.81
N ASP A 270 28.12 -29.20 -40.13
CA ASP A 270 26.85 -28.56 -40.44
C ASP A 270 26.84 -27.94 -41.82
N ARG A 271 25.65 -27.88 -42.41
CA ARG A 271 25.50 -27.58 -43.84
C ARG A 271 24.74 -26.31 -44.09
N TYR A 272 25.41 -25.41 -44.78
CA TYR A 272 24.88 -24.15 -45.26
C TYR A 272 24.81 -24.12 -46.77
N SER A 273 23.96 -23.24 -47.31
CA SER A 273 23.75 -23.11 -48.75
C SER A 273 23.94 -21.67 -49.19
N VAL A 274 24.66 -21.48 -50.30
CA VAL A 274 24.71 -20.20 -51.01
C VAL A 274 24.19 -20.42 -52.43
N ASP A 275 23.05 -19.80 -52.75
CA ASP A 275 22.14 -20.04 -53.89
C ASP A 275 21.76 -21.53 -54.04
N ASN A 276 22.60 -22.29 -54.74
CA ASN A 276 22.37 -23.71 -55.01
C ASN A 276 23.64 -24.55 -54.81
N LEU A 277 24.59 -24.01 -54.07
CA LEU A 277 25.81 -24.67 -53.65
C LEU A 277 25.75 -24.96 -52.16
N ASP A 278 25.93 -26.23 -51.81
CA ASP A 278 26.00 -26.68 -50.42
C ASP A 278 27.45 -26.65 -49.94
N PHE A 279 27.63 -26.18 -48.72
CA PHE A 279 28.90 -26.14 -48.01
C PHE A 279 28.75 -26.85 -46.67
N ALA A 280 29.79 -27.57 -46.26
CA ALA A 280 29.89 -28.12 -44.91
C ALA A 280 30.91 -27.31 -44.12
N VAL A 281 30.60 -26.97 -42.87
CA VAL A 281 31.58 -26.42 -41.93
C VAL A 281 32.69 -27.45 -41.75
N SER A 282 33.93 -27.03 -41.91
CA SER A 282 35.13 -27.87 -41.81
C SER A 282 36.07 -27.45 -40.68
N TYR A 283 35.82 -26.27 -40.11
CA TYR A 283 36.49 -25.71 -38.96
C TYR A 283 35.67 -24.53 -38.45
N VAL A 284 35.51 -24.44 -37.14
CA VAL A 284 35.02 -23.26 -36.45
C VAL A 284 35.93 -23.04 -35.26
N ASN A 285 36.14 -21.78 -34.90
CA ASN A 285 36.77 -21.42 -33.65
C ASN A 285 36.29 -20.04 -33.19
N CYS A 286 36.02 -19.91 -31.90
CA CYS A 286 35.72 -18.64 -31.28
C CYS A 286 36.88 -18.19 -30.36
N ASP A 287 37.23 -16.91 -30.43
CA ASP A 287 38.16 -16.25 -29.51
C ASP A 287 37.38 -15.29 -28.61
N GLU A 288 37.06 -15.74 -27.40
CA GLU A 288 36.33 -14.96 -26.39
C GLU A 288 37.04 -13.65 -26.01
N GLU A 289 38.38 -13.56 -26.13
CA GLU A 289 39.08 -12.32 -25.78
C GLU A 289 38.89 -11.21 -26.82
N ASP A 290 38.68 -11.60 -28.07
CA ASP A 290 38.52 -10.72 -29.23
C ASP A 290 37.07 -10.71 -29.77
N GLU A 291 36.13 -11.43 -29.11
CA GLU A 291 34.70 -11.56 -29.46
C GLU A 291 34.50 -11.92 -30.97
N GLU A 292 35.41 -12.77 -31.48
CA GLU A 292 35.56 -13.09 -32.90
C GLU A 292 35.34 -14.59 -33.15
N VAL A 293 34.45 -14.92 -34.09
CA VAL A 293 34.25 -16.29 -34.59
C VAL A 293 34.87 -16.43 -35.99
N VAL A 294 35.60 -17.53 -36.22
CA VAL A 294 36.21 -17.86 -37.51
C VAL A 294 35.67 -19.19 -38.03
N VAL A 295 35.02 -19.19 -39.19
CA VAL A 295 34.38 -20.38 -39.77
C VAL A 295 34.88 -20.69 -41.18
N TYR A 296 35.27 -21.93 -41.42
CA TYR A 296 35.67 -22.44 -42.73
C TYR A 296 34.60 -23.38 -43.27
N LEU A 297 34.19 -23.16 -44.51
CA LEU A 297 33.13 -23.88 -45.20
C LEU A 297 33.68 -24.52 -46.48
N ASP A 298 33.66 -25.86 -46.55
CA ASP A 298 34.12 -26.63 -47.70
C ASP A 298 32.94 -27.00 -48.61
N ALA A 299 33.05 -26.71 -49.90
CA ALA A 299 32.01 -27.03 -50.87
C ALA A 299 31.88 -28.53 -51.09
N GLU A 300 30.64 -29.03 -51.07
CA GLU A 300 30.32 -30.45 -51.30
C GLU A 300 30.34 -30.82 -52.80
N ASP A 301 30.17 -29.82 -53.68
CA ASP A 301 30.09 -30.00 -55.13
C ASP A 301 31.45 -29.87 -55.84
N SER A 302 31.79 -30.86 -56.69
CA SER A 302 33.07 -30.87 -57.41
C SER A 302 33.26 -29.76 -58.46
N ASP A 303 32.19 -29.08 -58.84
CA ASP A 303 32.20 -27.96 -59.77
C ASP A 303 31.92 -26.60 -59.10
N ALA A 304 31.98 -26.56 -57.75
CA ALA A 304 31.71 -25.38 -56.93
C ALA A 304 32.46 -24.13 -57.40
N SER A 305 33.76 -24.21 -57.71
CA SER A 305 34.53 -23.06 -58.20
C SER A 305 33.94 -22.39 -59.45
N SER A 306 33.38 -23.18 -60.37
CA SER A 306 32.75 -22.62 -61.57
C SER A 306 31.37 -22.02 -61.27
N ARG A 307 30.59 -22.67 -60.42
CA ARG A 307 29.24 -22.22 -60.04
C ARG A 307 29.29 -20.98 -59.15
N TRP A 308 30.23 -20.93 -58.21
CA TRP A 308 30.50 -19.76 -57.36
C TRP A 308 30.79 -18.49 -58.18
N SER A 309 31.50 -18.66 -59.31
CA SER A 309 31.79 -17.53 -60.21
C SER A 309 30.59 -17.04 -61.03
N ASP A 310 29.52 -17.83 -61.09
CA ASP A 310 28.28 -17.49 -61.79
C ASP A 310 27.21 -16.87 -60.86
N ILE A 311 27.34 -17.03 -59.53
CA ILE A 311 26.47 -16.40 -58.51
C ILE A 311 26.78 -14.89 -58.45
N SER A 312 25.74 -14.07 -58.33
CA SER A 312 25.90 -12.62 -58.23
C SER A 312 26.38 -12.21 -56.83
N ASP A 313 27.17 -11.14 -56.73
CA ASP A 313 27.71 -10.68 -55.43
C ASP A 313 26.59 -10.41 -54.41
N SER A 314 25.45 -9.85 -54.85
CA SER A 314 24.30 -9.61 -53.97
C SER A 314 23.58 -10.86 -53.50
N ASP A 315 23.61 -11.95 -54.28
CA ASP A 315 23.00 -13.21 -53.83
C ASP A 315 23.92 -13.90 -52.81
N LYS A 316 25.25 -13.79 -53.00
CA LYS A 316 26.21 -14.27 -52.00
C LYS A 316 26.11 -13.50 -50.70
N GLU A 317 26.05 -12.17 -50.76
CA GLU A 317 25.99 -11.32 -49.58
C GLU A 317 24.79 -11.70 -48.70
N ASN A 318 23.56 -11.74 -49.25
CA ASN A 318 22.38 -12.09 -48.44
C ASN A 318 22.48 -13.50 -47.83
N ASP A 319 22.85 -14.51 -48.63
CA ASP A 319 22.89 -15.89 -48.13
C ASP A 319 24.03 -16.06 -47.10
N VAL A 320 25.10 -15.26 -47.18
CA VAL A 320 26.20 -15.30 -46.20
C VAL A 320 25.85 -14.54 -44.93
N GLU A 321 25.09 -13.44 -45.02
CA GLU A 321 24.52 -12.75 -43.85
C GLU A 321 23.63 -13.71 -43.05
N ASP A 322 22.69 -14.41 -43.73
CA ASP A 322 21.83 -15.42 -43.09
C ASP A 322 22.62 -16.54 -42.40
N ILE A 323 23.77 -16.96 -42.97
CA ILE A 323 24.65 -17.97 -42.36
C ILE A 323 25.36 -17.41 -41.12
N CYS A 324 25.81 -16.16 -41.18
CA CYS A 324 26.50 -15.53 -40.06
C CYS A 324 25.54 -15.28 -38.89
N ASP A 325 24.31 -14.85 -39.15
CA ASP A 325 23.27 -14.69 -38.11
C ASP A 325 23.01 -16.02 -37.40
N ASP A 326 22.77 -17.10 -38.15
CA ASP A 326 22.56 -18.44 -37.57
C ASP A 326 23.73 -18.90 -36.69
N ILE A 327 24.98 -18.60 -37.10
CA ILE A 327 26.16 -18.93 -36.30
C ILE A 327 26.25 -18.07 -35.04
N VAL A 328 25.91 -16.78 -35.10
CA VAL A 328 25.89 -15.90 -33.92
C VAL A 328 24.86 -16.40 -32.92
N ASP A 329 23.64 -16.67 -33.38
CA ASP A 329 22.55 -17.18 -32.55
C ASP A 329 22.99 -18.48 -31.84
N ILE A 330 23.65 -19.41 -32.54
CA ILE A 330 24.17 -20.64 -31.93
C ILE A 330 25.22 -20.37 -30.83
N PHE A 331 26.12 -19.40 -31.00
CA PHE A 331 27.13 -19.10 -29.96
C PHE A 331 26.55 -18.32 -28.78
N ASP A 332 25.55 -17.47 -29.03
CA ASP A 332 24.84 -16.74 -27.97
C ASP A 332 23.98 -17.71 -27.16
N ASP A 333 23.13 -18.50 -27.84
CA ASP A 333 22.20 -19.45 -27.23
C ASP A 333 22.90 -20.63 -26.53
N ASP A 334 23.85 -21.29 -27.21
CA ASP A 334 24.40 -22.57 -26.71
C ASP A 334 25.65 -22.40 -25.83
N ALA A 335 26.37 -21.28 -25.96
CA ALA A 335 27.62 -21.00 -25.22
C ALA A 335 27.59 -19.71 -24.39
N GLY A 336 26.55 -18.87 -24.50
CA GLY A 336 26.47 -17.59 -23.77
C GLY A 336 27.57 -16.60 -24.15
N VAL A 337 28.00 -16.61 -25.42
CA VAL A 337 29.10 -15.76 -25.92
C VAL A 337 28.56 -14.66 -26.82
N ASP A 338 28.66 -13.41 -26.34
CA ASP A 338 28.41 -12.20 -27.14
C ASP A 338 29.46 -12.06 -28.27
N VAL A 339 29.11 -12.44 -29.50
CA VAL A 339 30.01 -12.34 -30.67
C VAL A 339 29.90 -10.95 -31.33
N GLU A 340 31.02 -10.22 -31.48
CA GLU A 340 31.06 -8.93 -32.18
C GLU A 340 31.34 -9.11 -33.70
N THR A 341 32.09 -10.14 -34.09
CA THR A 341 32.55 -10.30 -35.49
C THR A 341 32.61 -11.76 -35.94
N VAL A 342 32.08 -12.06 -37.13
CA VAL A 342 32.19 -13.39 -37.76
C VAL A 342 33.01 -13.33 -39.06
N ASN A 343 34.05 -14.15 -39.15
CA ASN A 343 34.92 -14.29 -40.32
C ASN A 343 34.69 -15.63 -41.01
N VAL A 344 34.03 -15.62 -42.17
CA VAL A 344 33.69 -16.83 -42.93
C VAL A 344 34.57 -17.01 -44.17
N TYR A 345 35.01 -18.24 -44.42
CA TYR A 345 35.89 -18.60 -45.55
C TYR A 345 35.32 -19.78 -46.32
N PHE A 346 35.07 -19.58 -47.62
CA PHE A 346 34.51 -20.62 -48.49
C PHE A 346 35.60 -21.26 -49.35
N TYR A 347 35.71 -22.59 -49.32
CA TYR A 347 36.70 -23.37 -50.08
C TYR A 347 36.03 -24.34 -51.06
N ASP A 348 36.71 -24.68 -52.16
CA ASP A 348 36.31 -25.78 -53.04
C ASP A 348 36.83 -27.15 -52.57
N GLU A 349 36.39 -28.23 -53.22
CA GLU A 349 36.84 -29.62 -52.96
C GLU A 349 38.37 -29.85 -53.08
N ASN A 350 39.12 -28.90 -53.64
CA ASN A 350 40.58 -28.94 -53.78
C ASN A 350 41.28 -28.02 -52.77
N ASN A 351 40.56 -27.55 -51.75
CA ASN A 351 40.99 -26.58 -50.74
C ASN A 351 41.46 -25.25 -51.37
N GLN A 352 40.85 -24.83 -52.49
CA GLN A 352 41.06 -23.50 -53.05
C GLN A 352 40.01 -22.55 -52.51
N LEU A 353 40.46 -21.45 -51.90
CA LEU A 353 39.59 -20.38 -51.43
C LEU A 353 38.78 -19.81 -52.60
N LEU A 354 37.46 -19.85 -52.46
CA LEU A 354 36.48 -19.26 -53.36
C LEU A 354 36.26 -17.78 -53.00
N ASP A 355 35.99 -17.52 -51.72
CA ASP A 355 35.77 -16.17 -51.17
C ASP A 355 35.91 -16.16 -49.64
N ASN A 356 35.88 -14.97 -49.06
CA ASN A 356 35.88 -14.75 -47.61
C ASN A 356 35.13 -13.45 -47.30
N PHE A 357 34.45 -13.40 -46.16
CA PHE A 357 33.68 -12.26 -45.72
C PHE A 357 33.91 -12.02 -44.22
N GLU A 358 33.84 -10.76 -43.82
CA GLU A 358 33.86 -10.29 -42.43
C GLU A 358 32.48 -9.67 -42.15
N TYR A 359 31.77 -10.22 -41.17
CA TYR A 359 30.44 -9.82 -40.74
C TYR A 359 30.53 -9.08 -39.41
N ASP A 360 29.95 -7.89 -39.36
CA ASP A 360 29.87 -7.05 -38.16
C ASP A 360 28.47 -7.20 -37.57
N VAL A 361 28.38 -7.86 -36.41
CA VAL A 361 27.10 -8.27 -35.79
C VAL A 361 26.25 -7.06 -35.42
N ASP A 362 26.88 -5.99 -34.94
CA ASP A 362 26.25 -4.72 -34.59
C ASP A 362 25.51 -4.06 -35.77
N SER A 363 26.10 -4.12 -36.97
CA SER A 363 25.53 -3.49 -38.17
C SER A 363 24.70 -4.44 -39.03
N GLY A 364 24.89 -5.74 -38.86
CA GLY A 364 24.28 -6.78 -39.68
C GLY A 364 24.71 -6.70 -41.16
N GLU A 365 25.92 -6.20 -41.45
CA GLU A 365 26.42 -6.00 -42.81
C GLU A 365 27.79 -6.68 -43.01
N LEU A 366 28.01 -7.26 -44.20
CA LEU A 366 29.31 -7.79 -44.63
C LEU A 366 30.25 -6.67 -45.16
N SER A 367 31.57 -6.83 -44.98
CA SER A 367 32.59 -5.82 -45.39
C SER A 367 33.61 -6.23 -46.45
#